data_AF-A0A0F5II94-F1
#
_entry.id   AF-A0A0F5II94-F1
#
_cell.length_a   1.000
_cell.length_b   1.000
_cell.length_c   1.000
_cell.angle_alpha   90.00
_cell.angle_beta   90.00
_cell.angle_gamma   90.00
#
_symmetry.space_group_name_H-M   'P 1'
#
loop_
_entity.id
_entity.type
_entity.pdbx_description
1 polymer ?
#
loop_
_entity_poly.entity_id
_entity_poly.type
_entity_poly.pdbx_seq_one_letter_code
_entity_poly.pdbx_strand_id
1 'polypeptide(L)'
;MDRKHSSVNRILEEAAYICGGCKEAAGDLEPTEGYKRRQVKELKQFATTNNLWLDFPNSTITYMAKGGENEVFFNGTTSVIKLNNFDYAGDDLTNFFIRIEAHNLFFSNIPYEMIGFTYNSQQEFCAVLVQPYVRASREATEDEIATYMKALGFTMDYADEFHNKEYEIFDAVPNNVLYGIDNKLYFIDTQIRLKTNAPH
;
A
#
# COMPACT_ATOMS: atom_id res chain seq x y z
N MET A 1 -21.85 18.46 -4.38
CA MET A 1 -21.04 18.21 -5.59
C MET A 1 -20.78 16.72 -5.62
N ASP A 2 -21.48 16.02 -6.51
CA ASP A 2 -21.36 14.57 -6.69
C ASP A 2 -19.94 14.21 -7.15
N ARG A 3 -19.12 13.72 -6.23
CA ARG A 3 -18.01 12.86 -6.62
C ARG A 3 -18.66 11.58 -7.12
N LYS A 4 -18.71 11.40 -8.45
CA LYS A 4 -18.80 10.06 -9.04
C LYS A 4 -17.71 9.23 -8.34
N HIS A 5 -18.11 8.39 -7.38
CA HIS A 5 -17.27 7.30 -6.90
C HIS A 5 -16.86 6.52 -8.15
N SER A 6 -15.63 6.70 -8.59
CA SER A 6 -15.12 5.95 -9.74
C SER A 6 -15.21 4.47 -9.37
N SER A 7 -15.42 3.61 -10.37
CA SER A 7 -15.41 2.16 -10.22
C SER A 7 -14.12 1.61 -9.56
N VAL A 8 -13.09 2.44 -9.40
CA VAL A 8 -11.79 2.03 -8.88
C VAL A 8 -11.68 2.12 -7.36
N ASN A 9 -12.32 3.11 -6.70
CA ASN A 9 -12.43 3.11 -5.23
C ASN A 9 -13.17 1.88 -4.71
N ARG A 10 -14.01 1.28 -5.55
CA ARG A 10 -14.78 0.08 -5.23
C ARG A 10 -13.92 -1.19 -5.09
N ILE A 11 -12.81 -1.30 -5.82
CA ILE A 11 -11.98 -2.52 -5.79
C ILE A 11 -11.27 -2.66 -4.44
N LEU A 12 -10.63 -1.58 -3.97
CA LEU A 12 -9.95 -1.56 -2.68
C LEU A 12 -10.93 -1.85 -1.54
N GLU A 13 -12.07 -1.15 -1.52
CA GLU A 13 -13.12 -1.31 -0.50
C GLU A 13 -13.71 -2.73 -0.49
N GLU A 14 -14.05 -3.30 -1.65
CA GLU A 14 -14.60 -4.66 -1.72
C GLU A 14 -13.57 -5.74 -1.37
N ALA A 15 -12.32 -5.58 -1.80
CA ALA A 15 -11.25 -6.50 -1.44
C ALA A 15 -10.96 -6.46 0.08
N ALA A 16 -10.96 -5.27 0.69
CA ALA A 16 -10.84 -5.09 2.13
C ALA A 16 -12.01 -5.76 2.87
N TYR A 17 -13.24 -5.58 2.40
CA TYR A 17 -14.44 -6.21 2.97
C TYR A 17 -14.38 -7.74 2.92
N ILE A 18 -13.95 -8.32 1.80
CA ILE A 18 -13.77 -9.79 1.66
C ILE A 18 -12.75 -10.31 2.67
N CYS A 19 -11.60 -9.62 2.79
CA CYS A 19 -10.57 -10.01 3.75
C CYS A 19 -11.04 -9.89 5.21
N GLY A 20 -11.80 -8.83 5.53
CA GLY A 20 -12.40 -8.66 6.86
C GLY A 20 -13.45 -9.73 7.19
N GLY A 21 -14.32 -10.08 6.24
CA GLY A 21 -15.33 -11.13 6.43
C GLY A 21 -14.75 -12.53 6.63
N CYS A 22 -13.56 -12.81 6.06
CA CYS A 22 -12.85 -14.05 6.34
C CYS A 22 -12.49 -14.19 7.84
N LYS A 23 -12.29 -13.06 8.55
CA LYS A 23 -11.86 -13.00 9.95
C LYS A 23 -12.98 -13.43 10.87
N GLU A 24 -14.15 -12.87 10.62
CA GLU A 24 -15.36 -13.10 11.41
C GLU A 24 -15.84 -14.56 11.29
N ALA A 25 -15.62 -15.18 10.13
CA ALA A 25 -16.04 -16.56 9.86
C ALA A 25 -15.08 -17.64 10.38
N ALA A 26 -13.83 -17.32 10.72
CA ALA A 26 -12.83 -18.32 11.12
C ALA A 26 -12.92 -18.75 12.60
N GLY A 27 -13.34 -17.84 13.49
CA GLY A 27 -13.29 -18.06 14.95
C GLY A 27 -11.86 -18.30 15.48
N ASP A 28 -11.69 -18.45 16.80
CA ASP A 28 -10.37 -18.54 17.47
C ASP A 28 -9.59 -19.85 17.23
N LEU A 29 -10.01 -20.72 16.30
CA LEU A 29 -9.53 -22.10 16.19
C LEU A 29 -8.72 -22.42 14.92
N GLU A 30 -8.65 -21.52 13.93
CA GLU A 30 -7.76 -21.71 12.76
C GLU A 30 -6.35 -21.14 13.00
N PRO A 31 -5.28 -21.87 12.63
CA PRO A 31 -3.94 -21.30 12.59
C PRO A 31 -3.88 -20.07 11.68
N THR A 32 -3.12 -19.05 12.07
CA THR A 32 -3.02 -17.76 11.34
C THR A 32 -2.56 -17.91 9.88
N GLU A 33 -1.72 -18.91 9.57
CA GLU A 33 -1.35 -19.23 8.18
C GLU A 33 -2.53 -19.73 7.32
N GLY A 34 -3.51 -20.39 7.93
CA GLY A 34 -4.74 -20.84 7.27
C GLY A 34 -5.62 -19.65 6.85
N TYR A 35 -5.57 -18.59 7.65
CA TYR A 35 -6.35 -17.39 7.46
C TYR A 35 -5.87 -16.54 6.26
N LYS A 36 -4.57 -16.25 6.15
CA LYS A 36 -3.97 -15.62 4.94
C LYS A 36 -4.30 -16.41 3.68
N ARG A 37 -4.17 -17.75 3.74
CA ARG A 37 -4.47 -18.64 2.60
C ARG A 37 -5.93 -18.52 2.16
N ARG A 38 -6.88 -18.44 3.09
CA ARG A 38 -8.30 -18.24 2.78
C ARG A 38 -8.53 -16.88 2.13
N GLN A 39 -7.99 -15.80 2.69
CA GLN A 39 -8.11 -14.46 2.13
C GLN A 39 -7.58 -14.41 0.68
N VAL A 40 -6.40 -14.99 0.42
CA VAL A 40 -5.85 -15.08 -0.95
C VAL A 40 -6.78 -15.85 -1.89
N LYS A 41 -7.36 -16.95 -1.44
CA LYS A 41 -8.31 -17.74 -2.25
C LYS A 41 -9.54 -16.92 -2.64
N GLU A 42 -10.14 -16.23 -1.67
CA GLU A 42 -11.33 -15.40 -1.91
C GLU A 42 -11.01 -14.19 -2.80
N LEU A 43 -9.85 -13.54 -2.62
CA LEU A 43 -9.42 -12.46 -3.51
C LEU A 43 -9.19 -12.93 -4.95
N LYS A 44 -8.62 -14.13 -5.17
CA LYS A 44 -8.48 -14.72 -6.51
C LYS A 44 -9.84 -15.02 -7.15
N GLN A 45 -10.80 -15.52 -6.38
CA GLN A 45 -12.16 -15.74 -6.84
C GLN A 45 -12.83 -14.42 -7.20
N PHE A 46 -12.72 -13.41 -6.34
CA PHE A 46 -13.21 -12.05 -6.58
C PHE A 46 -12.63 -11.45 -7.86
N ALA A 47 -11.31 -11.57 -8.05
CA ALA A 47 -10.63 -11.07 -9.23
C ALA A 47 -11.13 -11.75 -10.51
N THR A 48 -11.33 -13.07 -10.48
CA THR A 48 -11.84 -13.85 -11.61
C THR A 48 -13.29 -13.47 -11.94
N THR A 49 -14.17 -13.43 -10.94
CA THR A 49 -15.60 -13.13 -11.12
C THR A 49 -15.83 -11.71 -11.65
N ASN A 50 -14.97 -10.75 -11.30
CA ASN A 50 -15.13 -9.35 -11.67
C ASN A 50 -14.19 -8.89 -12.80
N ASN A 51 -13.46 -9.80 -13.46
CA ASN A 51 -12.49 -9.49 -14.51
C ASN A 51 -11.41 -8.47 -14.06
N LEU A 52 -10.90 -8.62 -12.84
CA LEU A 52 -9.86 -7.77 -12.25
C LEU A 52 -8.45 -8.38 -12.35
N TRP A 53 -8.30 -9.47 -13.11
CA TRP A 53 -6.99 -10.03 -13.40
C TRP A 53 -6.33 -9.22 -14.51
N LEU A 54 -5.17 -8.64 -14.20
CA LEU A 54 -4.44 -7.79 -15.14
C LEU A 54 -3.24 -8.52 -15.71
N ASP A 55 -3.12 -8.44 -17.04
CA ASP A 55 -1.95 -8.92 -17.77
C ASP A 55 -1.25 -7.71 -18.36
N PHE A 56 0.03 -7.53 -18.01
CA PHE A 56 0.83 -6.43 -18.53
C PHE A 56 1.69 -6.91 -19.70
N PRO A 57 1.41 -6.47 -20.94
CA PRO A 57 2.34 -6.74 -22.03
C PRO A 57 3.65 -5.99 -21.78
N ASN A 58 4.78 -6.70 -21.89
CA ASN A 58 6.14 -6.18 -21.65
C ASN A 58 6.48 -4.90 -22.41
N SER A 59 5.77 -4.58 -23.50
CA SER A 59 5.98 -3.38 -24.32
C SER A 59 5.36 -2.10 -23.75
N THR A 60 4.52 -2.19 -22.71
CA THR A 60 3.72 -1.04 -22.21
C THR A 60 4.23 -0.46 -20.90
N ILE A 61 5.08 -1.22 -20.18
CA ILE A 61 5.60 -0.82 -18.87
C ILE A 61 7.12 -1.06 -18.81
N THR A 62 7.83 -0.18 -18.12
CA THR A 62 9.29 -0.27 -17.95
C THR A 62 9.62 -0.63 -16.52
N TYR A 63 10.34 -1.73 -16.28
CA TYR A 63 10.80 -2.09 -14.94
C TYR A 63 11.70 -1.00 -14.35
N MET A 64 11.46 -0.65 -13.09
CA MET A 64 12.24 0.37 -12.36
C MET A 64 13.05 -0.23 -11.22
N ALA A 65 12.38 -0.96 -10.32
CA ALA A 65 12.96 -1.42 -9.08
C ALA A 65 12.18 -2.60 -8.50
N LYS A 66 12.81 -3.29 -7.55
CA LYS A 66 12.19 -4.31 -6.71
C LYS A 66 12.60 -4.07 -5.27
N GLY A 67 11.62 -3.90 -4.39
CA GLY A 67 11.77 -3.85 -2.94
C GLY A 67 11.45 -5.20 -2.31
N GLY A 68 11.24 -5.20 -0.99
CA GLY A 68 10.85 -6.41 -0.25
C GLY A 68 9.52 -7.00 -0.73
N GLU A 69 8.48 -6.17 -0.88
CA GLU A 69 7.14 -6.60 -1.27
C GLU A 69 6.67 -6.09 -2.65
N ASN A 70 7.36 -5.10 -3.23
CA ASN A 70 6.92 -4.40 -4.43
C ASN A 70 7.85 -4.65 -5.64
N GLU A 71 7.30 -5.09 -6.78
CA GLU A 71 7.93 -4.86 -8.09
C GLU A 71 7.35 -3.59 -8.71
N VAL A 72 8.22 -2.65 -9.11
CA VAL A 72 7.81 -1.30 -9.55
C VAL A 72 8.12 -1.10 -11.03
N PHE A 73 7.13 -0.59 -11.75
CA PHE A 73 7.20 -0.33 -13.18
C PHE A 73 6.74 1.09 -13.50
N PHE A 74 7.36 1.75 -14.45
CA PHE A 74 6.90 3.02 -15.00
C PHE A 74 5.96 2.77 -16.18
N ASN A 75 4.82 3.46 -16.22
CA ASN A 75 3.87 3.35 -17.34
C ASN A 75 4.27 4.18 -18.58
N GLY A 76 5.45 4.80 -18.58
CA GLY A 76 5.96 5.63 -19.67
C GLY A 76 5.43 7.07 -19.69
N THR A 77 4.50 7.43 -18.79
CA THR A 77 3.85 8.75 -18.81
C THR A 77 3.84 9.44 -17.45
N THR A 78 2.93 9.05 -16.55
CA THR A 78 2.53 9.84 -15.39
C THR A 78 2.42 9.05 -14.10
N SER A 79 2.58 7.72 -14.15
CA SER A 79 2.38 6.85 -12.99
C SER A 79 3.38 5.72 -12.93
N VAL A 80 3.59 5.24 -11.72
CA VAL A 80 4.20 3.93 -11.48
C VAL A 80 3.12 2.91 -11.16
N ILE A 81 3.35 1.67 -11.58
CA ILE A 81 2.58 0.49 -11.22
C ILE A 81 3.43 -0.29 -10.23
N LYS A 82 2.85 -0.67 -9.10
CA LYS A 82 3.48 -1.53 -8.10
C LYS A 82 2.72 -2.85 -8.00
N LEU A 83 3.43 -3.95 -8.12
CA LEU A 83 2.92 -5.29 -7.84
C LEU A 83 3.32 -5.63 -6.41
N ASN A 84 2.37 -5.52 -5.48
CA ASN A 84 2.60 -5.79 -4.06
C ASN A 84 2.19 -7.23 -3.72
N ASN A 85 3.14 -8.05 -3.27
CA ASN A 85 2.92 -9.47 -2.98
C ASN A 85 2.35 -9.78 -1.58
N PHE A 86 2.00 -8.75 -0.80
CA PHE A 86 1.49 -8.83 0.57
C PHE A 86 2.47 -9.40 1.62
N ASP A 87 3.78 -9.38 1.37
CA ASP A 87 4.75 -9.91 2.33
C ASP A 87 4.74 -9.15 3.66
N TYR A 88 4.65 -7.81 3.64
CA TYR A 88 4.53 -7.02 4.88
C TYR A 88 3.09 -6.86 5.37
N ALA A 89 2.13 -7.64 4.87
CA ALA A 89 0.79 -7.70 5.48
C ALA A 89 0.78 -8.60 6.75
N GLY A 90 1.80 -9.45 6.92
CA GLY A 90 1.78 -10.51 7.94
C GLY A 90 0.78 -11.61 7.57
N ASP A 91 0.19 -12.24 8.58
CA ASP A 91 -0.80 -13.32 8.43
C ASP A 91 -2.23 -12.83 8.15
N ASP A 92 -2.49 -11.52 8.27
CA ASP A 92 -3.80 -10.91 8.01
C ASP A 92 -3.70 -9.88 6.89
N LEU A 93 -4.23 -10.21 5.71
CA LEU A 93 -4.23 -9.30 4.56
C LEU A 93 -5.03 -8.01 4.83
N THR A 94 -5.91 -7.95 5.84
CA THR A 94 -6.57 -6.70 6.24
C THR A 94 -5.55 -5.61 6.60
N ASN A 95 -4.37 -5.97 7.10
CA ASN A 95 -3.30 -5.02 7.39
C ASN A 95 -2.79 -4.30 6.13
N PHE A 96 -2.78 -4.96 4.97
CA PHE A 96 -2.43 -4.31 3.70
C PHE A 96 -3.44 -3.21 3.36
N PHE A 97 -4.74 -3.50 3.44
CA PHE A 97 -5.77 -2.52 3.11
C PHE A 97 -5.76 -1.32 4.06
N ILE A 98 -5.60 -1.56 5.37
CA ILE A 98 -5.39 -0.52 6.38
C ILE A 98 -4.19 0.36 6.01
N ARG A 99 -3.08 -0.25 5.59
CA ARG A 99 -1.88 0.48 5.19
C ARG A 99 -2.14 1.39 3.98
N ILE A 100 -2.84 0.90 2.95
CA ILE A 100 -3.18 1.69 1.76
C ILE A 100 -4.11 2.86 2.12
N GLU A 101 -5.13 2.63 2.95
CA GLU A 101 -6.03 3.69 3.40
C GLU A 101 -5.30 4.75 4.24
N ALA A 102 -4.46 4.32 5.18
CA ALA A 102 -3.67 5.22 6.01
C ALA A 102 -2.67 6.03 5.19
N HIS A 103 -2.02 5.41 4.19
CA HIS A 103 -1.16 6.13 3.26
C HIS A 103 -1.94 7.22 2.54
N ASN A 104 -3.11 6.89 2.01
CA ASN A 104 -3.95 7.84 1.29
C ASN A 104 -4.48 8.96 2.18
N LEU A 105 -4.62 8.72 3.48
CA LEU A 105 -4.99 9.71 4.47
C LEU A 105 -3.84 10.70 4.74
N PHE A 106 -2.64 10.21 5.03
CA PHE A 106 -1.50 11.04 5.46
C PHE A 106 -0.68 11.61 4.31
N PHE A 107 -0.59 10.88 3.20
CA PHE A 107 0.25 11.19 2.03
C PHE A 107 -0.60 11.36 0.77
N SER A 108 -1.70 12.09 0.91
CA SER A 108 -2.74 12.25 -0.11
C SER A 108 -2.28 12.99 -1.39
N ASN A 109 -1.06 13.52 -1.41
CA ASN A 109 -0.45 14.14 -2.59
C ASN A 109 0.06 13.10 -3.61
N ILE A 110 0.23 11.84 -3.21
CA ILE A 110 0.56 10.70 -4.08
C ILE A 110 -0.19 9.43 -3.63
N PRO A 111 -1.53 9.44 -3.77
CA PRO A 111 -2.34 8.34 -3.31
C PRO A 111 -2.07 7.07 -4.12
N TYR A 112 -2.24 5.94 -3.46
CA TYR A 112 -2.38 4.65 -4.09
C TYR A 112 -3.82 4.45 -4.59
N GLU A 113 -3.91 3.91 -5.80
CA GLU A 113 -5.13 3.41 -6.39
C GLU A 113 -4.96 1.93 -6.69
N MET A 114 -5.88 1.07 -6.22
CA MET A 114 -5.83 -0.36 -6.51
C MET A 114 -6.67 -0.66 -7.75
N ILE A 115 -6.05 -1.21 -8.79
CA ILE A 115 -6.69 -1.43 -10.09
C ILE A 115 -6.98 -2.90 -10.41
N GLY A 116 -6.50 -3.84 -9.59
CA GLY A 116 -6.74 -5.26 -9.77
C GLY A 116 -5.67 -6.13 -9.14
N PHE A 117 -5.50 -7.33 -9.70
CA PHE A 117 -4.56 -8.34 -9.23
C PHE A 117 -3.77 -8.95 -10.39
N THR A 118 -2.59 -9.48 -10.11
CA THR A 118 -1.79 -10.22 -11.09
C THR A 118 -0.81 -11.19 -10.40
N TYR A 119 0.02 -11.87 -11.19
CA TYR A 119 1.23 -12.53 -10.70
C TYR A 119 2.46 -11.70 -11.05
N ASN A 120 3.39 -11.54 -10.10
CA ASN A 120 4.67 -10.90 -10.38
C ASN A 120 5.64 -11.85 -11.13
N SER A 121 6.87 -11.38 -11.34
CA SER A 121 7.90 -12.18 -12.04
C SER A 121 8.24 -13.51 -11.36
N GLN A 122 7.97 -13.64 -10.05
CA GLN A 122 8.19 -14.85 -9.25
C GLN A 122 6.95 -15.75 -9.12
N GLN A 123 5.87 -15.45 -9.83
CA GLN A 123 4.57 -16.14 -9.72
C GLN A 123 3.88 -15.97 -8.34
N GLU A 124 4.18 -14.88 -7.65
CA GLU A 124 3.53 -14.53 -6.37
C GLU A 124 2.28 -13.69 -6.64
N PHE A 125 1.21 -13.98 -5.90
CA PHE A 125 -0.07 -13.27 -6.04
C PHE A 125 0.09 -11.84 -5.54
N CYS A 126 -0.25 -10.86 -6.39
CA CYS A 126 -0.04 -9.45 -6.09
C CYS A 126 -1.31 -8.62 -6.23
N ALA A 127 -1.47 -7.64 -5.35
CA ALA A 127 -2.29 -6.47 -5.63
C ALA A 127 -1.56 -5.57 -6.65
N VAL A 128 -2.31 -5.01 -7.59
CA VAL A 128 -1.80 -4.02 -8.53
C VAL A 128 -2.19 -2.64 -8.06
N LEU A 129 -1.19 -1.87 -7.64
CA LEU A 129 -1.33 -0.48 -7.23
C LEU A 129 -0.82 0.46 -8.31
N VAL A 130 -1.50 1.58 -8.51
CA VAL A 130 -1.06 2.72 -9.30
C VAL A 130 -0.78 3.88 -8.35
N GLN A 131 0.34 4.56 -8.56
CA GLN A 131 0.70 5.77 -7.82
C GLN A 131 1.22 6.82 -8.80
N PRO A 132 0.95 8.12 -8.62
CA PRO A 132 1.52 9.14 -9.47
C PRO A 132 3.05 9.09 -9.47
N TYR A 133 3.66 9.24 -10.65
CA TYR A 133 5.11 9.28 -10.80
C TYR A 133 5.64 10.63 -10.31
N VAL A 134 6.55 10.59 -9.34
CA VAL A 134 7.17 11.78 -8.76
C VAL A 134 8.44 12.13 -9.51
N ARG A 135 8.49 13.36 -10.02
CA ARG A 135 9.74 13.94 -10.55
C ARG A 135 10.55 14.47 -9.37
N ALA A 136 11.43 13.64 -8.84
CA ALA A 136 12.30 13.97 -7.72
C ALA A 136 13.60 14.66 -8.19
N SER A 137 14.09 15.58 -7.38
CA SER A 137 15.43 16.17 -7.53
C SER A 137 16.49 15.39 -6.73
N ARG A 138 16.07 14.86 -5.58
CA ARG A 138 16.86 14.05 -4.64
C ARG A 138 15.93 13.31 -3.69
N GLU A 139 16.50 12.45 -2.87
CA GLU A 139 15.87 11.95 -1.65
C GLU A 139 15.73 13.06 -0.60
N ALA A 140 14.73 12.93 0.28
CA ALA A 140 14.54 13.82 1.42
C ALA A 140 15.65 13.58 2.47
N THR A 141 15.91 14.58 3.29
CA THR A 141 16.77 14.43 4.48
C THR A 141 15.95 13.95 5.68
N GLU A 142 16.59 13.34 6.67
CA GLU A 142 15.94 12.92 7.92
C GLU A 142 15.24 14.11 8.63
N ASP A 143 15.89 15.28 8.67
CA ASP A 143 15.31 16.50 9.25
C ASP A 143 14.04 16.97 8.54
N GLU A 144 14.01 16.87 7.20
CA GLU A 144 12.83 17.21 6.40
C GLU A 144 11.67 16.26 6.67
N ILE A 145 11.97 14.95 6.77
CA ILE A 145 10.98 13.91 7.12
C ILE A 145 10.43 14.17 8.51
N ALA A 146 11.30 14.33 9.52
CA ALA A 146 10.88 14.55 10.90
C ALA A 146 10.04 15.84 11.05
N THR A 147 10.41 16.91 10.34
CA THR A 147 9.64 18.17 10.32
C THR A 147 8.26 17.97 9.71
N TYR A 148 8.17 17.24 8.59
CA TYR A 148 6.91 16.94 7.93
C TYR A 148 5.99 16.08 8.80
N MET A 149 6.53 15.00 9.38
CA MET A 149 5.80 14.08 10.26
C MET A 149 5.27 14.80 11.51
N LYS A 150 6.07 15.68 12.11
CA LYS A 150 5.64 16.52 13.22
C LYS A 150 4.48 17.45 12.84
N ALA A 151 4.51 18.02 11.64
CA ALA A 151 3.42 18.86 11.14
C ALA A 151 2.12 18.07 10.92
N LEU A 152 2.21 16.77 10.64
CA LEU A 152 1.06 15.84 10.57
C LEU A 152 0.59 15.34 11.95
N GLY A 153 1.20 15.80 13.05
CA GLY A 153 0.82 15.40 14.41
C GLY A 153 1.43 14.07 14.86
N PHE A 154 2.47 13.59 14.18
CA PHE A 154 3.24 12.43 14.64
C PHE A 154 4.39 12.84 15.57
N THR A 155 4.70 11.95 16.49
CA THR A 155 5.87 11.99 17.38
C THR A 155 6.90 10.99 16.87
N MET A 156 8.17 11.38 16.84
CA MET A 156 9.27 10.52 16.44
C MET A 156 9.67 9.59 17.59
N ASP A 157 9.69 8.29 17.33
CA ASP A 157 10.21 7.28 18.27
C ASP A 157 11.68 6.97 17.97
N TYR A 158 11.96 6.73 16.69
CA TYR A 158 13.29 6.50 16.11
C TYR A 158 13.42 7.29 14.80
N ALA A 159 14.61 7.31 14.20
CA ALA A 159 14.87 8.13 13.01
C ALA A 159 13.93 7.79 11.83
N ASP A 160 13.48 6.55 11.74
CA ASP A 160 12.62 5.98 10.69
C ASP A 160 11.20 5.60 11.18
N GLU A 161 10.91 5.80 12.47
CA GLU A 161 9.66 5.38 13.11
C GLU A 161 8.94 6.53 13.81
N PHE A 162 7.64 6.63 13.57
CA PHE A 162 6.79 7.70 14.06
C PHE A 162 5.44 7.17 14.52
N HIS A 163 4.85 7.75 15.55
CA HIS A 163 3.49 7.41 15.97
C HIS A 163 2.61 8.64 16.21
N ASN A 164 1.31 8.45 16.09
CA ASN A 164 0.32 9.36 16.67
C ASN A 164 -0.64 8.55 17.58
N LYS A 165 -1.81 9.10 17.89
CA LYS A 165 -2.79 8.43 18.75
C LYS A 165 -3.26 7.08 18.17
N GLU A 166 -3.38 6.98 16.85
CA GLU A 166 -4.06 5.88 16.16
C GLU A 166 -3.13 5.04 15.28
N TYR A 167 -2.01 5.60 14.81
CA TYR A 167 -1.14 4.98 13.81
C TYR A 167 0.32 4.98 14.23
N GLU A 168 1.04 3.99 13.71
CA GLU A 168 2.49 3.90 13.68
C GLU A 168 2.94 3.84 12.22
N ILE A 169 3.97 4.62 11.88
CA ILE A 169 4.62 4.67 10.58
C ILE A 169 6.08 4.22 10.75
N PHE A 170 6.52 3.31 9.89
CA PHE A 170 7.87 2.76 9.84
C PHE A 170 8.47 2.98 8.46
N ASP A 171 9.79 2.82 8.38
CA ASP A 171 10.54 2.91 7.13
C ASP A 171 10.39 4.28 6.45
N ALA A 172 10.20 5.33 7.27
CA ALA A 172 10.18 6.72 6.84
C ALA A 172 11.62 7.25 6.71
N VAL A 173 12.37 6.65 5.79
CA VAL A 173 13.80 6.91 5.54
C VAL A 173 14.01 7.69 4.23
N PRO A 174 15.16 8.36 4.04
CA PRO A 174 15.49 9.14 2.83
C PRO A 174 15.17 8.45 1.49
N ASN A 175 15.53 7.18 1.32
CA ASN A 175 15.29 6.43 0.07
C ASN A 175 13.80 6.13 -0.20
N ASN A 176 12.94 6.27 0.80
CA ASN A 176 11.49 6.08 0.68
C ASN A 176 10.71 7.40 0.66
N VAL A 177 11.40 8.55 0.74
CA VAL A 177 10.78 9.87 0.71
C VAL A 177 11.48 10.75 -0.31
N LEU A 178 10.77 11.10 -1.38
CA LEU A 178 11.32 11.87 -2.48
C LEU A 178 11.12 13.38 -2.27
N TYR A 179 12.15 14.16 -2.53
CA TYR A 179 12.06 15.62 -2.61
C TYR A 179 11.77 16.05 -4.06
N GLY A 180 10.52 16.38 -4.33
CA GLY A 180 10.04 16.77 -5.64
C GLY A 180 10.67 18.06 -6.17
N ILE A 181 10.74 18.21 -7.49
CA ILE A 181 11.18 19.46 -8.14
C ILE A 181 10.26 20.65 -7.84
N ASP A 182 9.07 20.39 -7.27
CA ASP A 182 8.11 21.38 -6.79
C ASP A 182 8.29 21.71 -5.30
N ASN A 183 9.40 21.28 -4.69
CA ASN A 183 9.76 21.50 -3.29
C ASN A 183 8.78 20.86 -2.27
N LYS A 184 8.16 19.74 -2.64
CA LYS A 184 7.31 18.95 -1.75
C LYS A 184 7.92 17.59 -1.46
N LEU A 185 7.56 17.03 -0.31
CA LEU A 185 7.92 15.66 0.07
C LEU A 185 6.85 14.67 -0.40
N TYR A 186 7.32 13.51 -0.84
CA TYR A 186 6.52 12.43 -1.37
C TYR A 186 6.96 11.11 -0.73
N PHE A 187 6.17 10.61 0.21
CA PHE A 187 6.37 9.34 0.88
C PHE A 187 5.90 8.22 -0.05
N ILE A 188 6.82 7.41 -0.56
CA ILE A 188 6.51 6.43 -1.60
C ILE A 188 6.48 4.99 -1.11
N ASP A 189 7.13 4.63 -0.01
CA ASP A 189 7.23 3.21 0.40
C ASP A 189 7.27 3.00 1.92
N THR A 190 6.60 3.87 2.69
CA THR A 190 6.49 3.71 4.14
C THR A 190 5.53 2.60 4.53
N GLN A 191 5.79 1.96 5.66
CA GLN A 191 4.86 1.01 6.27
C GLN A 191 4.01 1.74 7.31
N ILE A 192 2.69 1.51 7.30
CA ILE A 192 1.76 2.14 8.24
C ILE A 192 0.84 1.08 8.81
N ARG A 193 0.65 1.09 10.13
CA ARG A 193 -0.33 0.22 10.80
C ARG A 193 -1.11 0.98 11.86
N LEU A 194 -2.29 0.46 12.19
CA LEU A 194 -3.00 0.91 13.38
C LEU A 194 -2.20 0.53 14.63
N LYS A 195 -2.12 1.45 15.57
CA LYS A 195 -1.59 1.17 16.89
C LYS A 195 -2.52 0.18 17.56
N THR A 196 -2.02 -1.00 17.90
CA THR A 196 -2.77 -1.92 18.76
C THR A 196 -2.92 -1.25 20.12
N ASN A 197 -4.14 -0.86 20.47
CA ASN A 197 -4.43 -0.52 21.85
C ASN A 197 -4.12 -1.77 22.68
N ALA A 198 -3.02 -1.75 23.44
CA ALA A 198 -2.89 -2.68 24.55
C ALA A 198 -4.15 -2.50 25.41
N PRO A 199 -4.83 -3.59 25.81
CA PRO A 199 -5.96 -3.45 26.71
C PRO A 199 -5.47 -2.74 27.97
N HIS A 200 -6.14 -1.63 28.32
CA HIS A 200 -6.06 -1.06 29.66
C HIS A 200 -6.65 -2.04 30.68
#